data_AF-A0A9N9F0X4-F1
#
_entry.id   AF-A0A9N9F0X4-F1
#
_cell.length_a   1.000
_cell.length_b   1.000
_cell.length_c   1.000
_cell.angle_alpha   90.00
_cell.angle_beta   90.00
_cell.angle_gamma   90.00
#
_symmetry.space_group_name_H-M   'P 1'
#
loop_
_entity.id
_entity.type
_entity.pdbx_description
1 polymer ?
#
loop_
_entity_poly.entity_id
_entity_poly.type
_entity_poly.pdbx_seq_one_letter_code
_entity_poly.pdbx_strand_id
1 'polypeptide(L)'
;MDLPTPKFTRKRIGLLTSGGDSSGMNAAGGTLIRTARCQSFREHKGRLRAAYNLIKNGIDALIVCGGDGTLTEEVAPHAHLTIVGIVCSIDNDMAKTDITIGAVTSLHRICEAIDNISSTAFSHSRAFVIEVMGRHCDYVFIPERPPEAEKWKKEMRETIEKQREAGKRNTIIIVAEGAIDDNLQPIKCEDIRKLLTEVKIDTRVTTLGHIQRGGFEAVKAVLRATPDTPSPMISVRENKLMCEPLMEAVELVSEAIAEKNFRRAMELRDPEFAQGMNAATRAAVRVAINHGHKPIAIYNGFAGLLQENVRELHWLDVDDWTSKGGSELGTTKTEVFNLDLIAHQLQKQGINALLLIGGFEAYSSLIKLNDARDKYPAFCIPMVCIPATISNNVPGTEFSLGCDTSLNAIVDNCDILKQSASASRRRVFVVEVHGGYCGYLAVMAGLAVGATNIYSPEYGLSLQTLQEDLNHLVRRFGADKNHTSSGRKGLFDSRTSILGHIQQGGAPSPMDRIRATKFAVECVSFLEKHAKSSGSSDNPRIYTKDKESAAVIGINGAK
;
A
#
# COMPACT_ATOMS: atom_id res chain seq x y z
N MET A 1 -32.41 -23.28 -31.75
CA MET A 1 -31.67 -22.17 -32.40
C MET A 1 -30.34 -22.77 -32.77
N ASP A 2 -30.07 -22.90 -34.05
CA ASP A 2 -28.83 -23.52 -34.51
C ASP A 2 -27.70 -22.50 -34.41
N LEU A 3 -26.54 -22.95 -33.93
CA LEU A 3 -25.37 -22.09 -33.74
C LEU A 3 -24.65 -21.89 -35.08
N PRO A 4 -24.27 -20.64 -35.44
CA PRO A 4 -23.62 -20.38 -36.72
C PRO A 4 -22.21 -20.95 -36.76
N THR A 5 -21.77 -21.43 -37.92
CA THR A 5 -20.40 -21.96 -38.09
C THR A 5 -19.38 -20.81 -38.12
N PRO A 6 -18.30 -20.83 -37.31
CA PRO A 6 -17.31 -19.75 -37.30
C PRO A 6 -16.50 -19.70 -38.62
N LYS A 7 -16.22 -18.49 -39.12
CA LYS A 7 -15.60 -18.23 -40.45
C LYS A 7 -14.31 -17.39 -40.40
N PHE A 8 -13.60 -17.35 -39.28
CA PHE A 8 -12.50 -16.39 -39.06
C PHE A 8 -11.13 -17.08 -38.90
N THR A 9 -10.08 -16.46 -39.44
CA THR A 9 -8.70 -16.99 -39.50
C THR A 9 -7.76 -16.46 -38.41
N ARG A 10 -8.27 -15.64 -37.47
CA ARG A 10 -7.54 -15.14 -36.29
C ARG A 10 -8.46 -15.21 -35.08
N LYS A 11 -7.94 -15.62 -33.91
CA LYS A 11 -8.66 -15.58 -32.62
C LYS A 11 -9.22 -14.17 -32.36
N ARG A 12 -10.40 -14.07 -31.75
CA ARG A 12 -11.02 -12.78 -31.37
C ARG A 12 -11.42 -12.83 -29.90
N ILE A 13 -10.63 -12.16 -29.08
CA ILE A 13 -10.86 -12.09 -27.64
C ILE A 13 -12.02 -11.13 -27.38
N GLY A 14 -13.10 -11.66 -26.83
CA GLY A 14 -14.15 -10.88 -26.19
C GLY A 14 -13.67 -10.48 -24.80
N LEU A 15 -13.41 -9.20 -24.61
CA LEU A 15 -13.39 -8.65 -23.27
C LEU A 15 -14.86 -8.55 -22.83
N LEU A 16 -15.23 -9.30 -21.79
CA LEU A 16 -16.45 -9.06 -21.01
C LEU A 16 -16.11 -8.33 -19.70
N THR A 17 -14.97 -7.63 -19.71
CA THR A 17 -15.00 -6.24 -19.30
C THR A 17 -15.63 -5.48 -20.47
N SER A 18 -16.72 -4.77 -20.19
CA SER A 18 -17.52 -4.12 -21.22
C SER A 18 -16.67 -3.08 -22.00
N GLY A 19 -17.00 -2.76 -23.26
CA GLY A 19 -16.02 -2.15 -24.18
C GLY A 19 -16.26 -0.68 -24.59
N GLY A 20 -15.20 0.12 -24.61
CA GLY A 20 -15.08 1.44 -25.25
C GLY A 20 -13.61 1.75 -25.58
N ASP A 21 -13.32 2.79 -26.36
CA ASP A 21 -11.93 3.11 -26.77
C ASP A 21 -11.00 3.37 -25.57
N SER A 22 -9.88 2.66 -25.52
CA SER A 22 -9.12 2.41 -24.28
C SER A 22 -8.22 3.54 -23.76
N SER A 23 -8.25 4.72 -24.40
CA SER A 23 -7.36 5.83 -24.05
C SER A 23 -7.78 6.53 -22.76
N GLY A 24 -7.02 6.32 -21.67
CA GLY A 24 -7.23 7.00 -20.39
C GLY A 24 -8.12 6.25 -19.38
N MET A 25 -8.53 5.02 -19.68
CA MET A 25 -9.35 4.20 -18.77
C MET A 25 -8.68 3.92 -17.42
N ASN A 26 -7.35 3.98 -17.34
CA ASN A 26 -6.56 3.76 -16.12
C ASN A 26 -6.89 4.77 -14.99
N ALA A 27 -7.44 5.93 -15.33
CA ALA A 27 -7.81 7.00 -14.40
C ALA A 27 -9.33 7.09 -14.14
N ALA A 28 -10.12 6.15 -14.67
CA ALA A 28 -11.57 6.20 -14.64
C ALA A 28 -12.16 5.39 -13.49
N GLY A 29 -13.04 6.04 -12.70
CA GLY A 29 -13.73 5.38 -11.60
C GLY A 29 -14.79 4.39 -12.05
N GLY A 30 -14.74 3.17 -11.49
CA GLY A 30 -15.72 2.12 -11.73
C GLY A 30 -15.67 1.55 -13.15
N THR A 31 -16.73 0.85 -13.54
CA THR A 31 -16.82 0.14 -14.83
C THR A 31 -17.48 1.08 -15.85
N LEU A 32 -16.70 1.87 -16.62
CA LEU A 32 -17.10 2.87 -17.67
C LEU A 32 -18.18 2.45 -18.69
N ILE A 33 -18.46 1.17 -18.64
CA ILE A 33 -18.84 0.24 -19.68
C ILE A 33 -19.99 -0.65 -19.13
N ARG A 34 -20.24 -0.53 -17.81
CA ARG A 34 -21.42 -0.92 -17.00
C ARG A 34 -21.52 -2.41 -16.67
N THR A 35 -22.16 -2.67 -15.53
CA THR A 35 -22.53 -4.00 -15.01
C THR A 35 -24.03 -4.02 -14.66
N ALA A 36 -24.69 -5.16 -14.82
CA ALA A 36 -26.12 -5.33 -14.59
C ALA A 36 -26.47 -6.75 -14.14
N ARG A 37 -27.48 -6.90 -13.27
CA ARG A 37 -28.00 -8.21 -12.83
C ARG A 37 -28.74 -8.90 -13.99
N CYS A 38 -28.25 -10.05 -14.45
CA CYS A 38 -28.84 -10.77 -15.58
C CYS A 38 -29.64 -12.00 -15.12
N GLN A 39 -30.93 -11.82 -14.81
CA GLN A 39 -31.81 -12.94 -14.42
C GLN A 39 -31.95 -14.00 -15.52
N SER A 40 -32.08 -13.56 -16.79
CA SER A 40 -32.26 -14.47 -17.92
C SER A 40 -31.06 -15.39 -18.19
N PHE A 41 -29.85 -15.03 -17.73
CA PHE A 41 -28.67 -15.89 -17.88
C PHE A 41 -28.70 -17.14 -16.98
N ARG A 42 -29.53 -17.13 -15.92
CA ARG A 42 -29.80 -18.34 -15.10
C ARG A 42 -30.54 -19.41 -15.88
N GLU A 43 -31.30 -19.04 -16.90
CA GLU A 43 -31.98 -19.97 -17.80
C GLU A 43 -31.07 -20.44 -18.94
N HIS A 44 -31.13 -21.73 -19.28
CA HIS A 44 -30.39 -22.29 -20.42
C HIS A 44 -30.67 -21.53 -21.74
N LYS A 45 -31.91 -21.04 -21.93
CA LYS A 45 -32.30 -20.22 -23.10
C LYS A 45 -31.54 -18.88 -23.17
N GLY A 46 -31.23 -18.27 -22.03
CA GLY A 46 -30.40 -17.07 -21.97
C GLY A 46 -28.94 -17.35 -22.27
N ARG A 47 -28.37 -18.42 -21.69
CA ARG A 47 -26.99 -18.87 -21.99
C ARG A 47 -26.81 -19.21 -23.46
N LEU A 48 -27.76 -19.92 -24.08
CA LEU A 48 -27.72 -20.27 -25.50
C LEU A 48 -27.81 -19.03 -26.42
N ARG A 49 -28.59 -18.01 -26.02
CA ARG A 49 -28.62 -16.71 -26.71
C ARG A 49 -27.30 -15.94 -26.59
N ALA A 50 -26.62 -16.02 -25.44
CA ALA A 50 -25.30 -15.42 -25.26
C ALA A 50 -24.25 -16.14 -26.11
N ALA A 51 -24.21 -17.47 -26.10
CA ALA A 51 -23.32 -18.27 -26.95
C ALA A 51 -23.52 -17.98 -28.45
N TYR A 52 -24.78 -17.91 -28.91
CA TYR A 52 -25.10 -17.49 -30.28
C TYR A 52 -24.53 -16.12 -30.63
N ASN A 53 -24.62 -15.14 -29.72
CA ASN A 53 -24.08 -13.79 -29.93
C ASN A 53 -22.54 -13.77 -29.97
N LEU A 54 -21.85 -14.55 -29.13
CA LEU A 54 -20.39 -14.68 -29.16
C LEU A 54 -19.93 -15.24 -30.51
N ILE A 55 -20.47 -16.40 -30.91
CA ILE A 55 -20.11 -17.08 -32.15
C ILE A 55 -20.46 -16.24 -33.38
N LYS A 56 -21.61 -15.53 -33.38
CA LYS A 56 -22.00 -14.59 -34.44
C LYS A 56 -20.97 -13.47 -34.66
N ASN A 57 -20.33 -12.98 -33.61
CA ASN A 57 -19.27 -11.97 -33.69
C ASN A 57 -17.87 -12.58 -33.90
N GLY A 58 -17.77 -13.92 -33.90
CA GLY A 58 -16.53 -14.68 -34.02
C GLY A 58 -15.69 -14.71 -32.74
N ILE A 59 -16.30 -14.48 -31.58
CA ILE A 59 -15.62 -14.41 -30.28
C ILE A 59 -15.44 -15.83 -29.72
N ASP A 60 -14.18 -16.21 -29.46
CA ASP A 60 -13.74 -17.53 -29.00
C ASP A 60 -13.04 -17.52 -27.61
N ALA A 61 -12.85 -16.34 -27.03
CA ALA A 61 -12.37 -16.16 -25.66
C ALA A 61 -13.13 -15.06 -24.93
N LEU A 62 -13.26 -15.18 -23.60
CA LEU A 62 -14.01 -14.30 -22.71
C LEU A 62 -13.19 -13.95 -21.46
N ILE A 63 -12.93 -12.67 -21.20
CA ILE A 63 -12.44 -12.22 -19.87
C ILE A 63 -13.62 -11.71 -19.06
N VAL A 64 -13.77 -12.18 -17.82
CA VAL A 64 -14.81 -11.74 -16.88
C VAL A 64 -14.13 -11.13 -15.64
N CYS A 65 -14.38 -9.84 -15.40
CA CYS A 65 -13.99 -9.14 -14.17
C CYS A 65 -15.20 -9.03 -13.23
N GLY A 66 -15.08 -9.51 -12.00
CA GLY A 66 -16.16 -9.42 -11.01
C GLY A 66 -15.86 -10.09 -9.68
N GLY A 67 -16.85 -10.09 -8.78
CA GLY A 67 -16.82 -10.84 -7.52
C GLY A 67 -17.28 -12.29 -7.70
N ASP A 68 -17.16 -13.09 -6.63
CA ASP A 68 -17.34 -14.54 -6.59
C ASP A 68 -18.60 -15.08 -7.34
N GLY A 69 -19.76 -14.48 -7.09
CA GLY A 69 -21.02 -14.83 -7.78
C GLY A 69 -21.07 -14.57 -9.31
N THR A 70 -19.97 -14.12 -9.91
CA THR A 70 -19.78 -13.94 -11.36
C THR A 70 -18.89 -15.02 -11.98
N LEU A 71 -18.12 -15.76 -11.17
CA LEU A 71 -17.02 -16.64 -11.60
C LEU A 71 -17.35 -18.15 -11.47
N THR A 72 -18.56 -18.50 -11.05
CA THR A 72 -18.91 -19.81 -10.47
C THR A 72 -19.72 -20.78 -11.35
N GLU A 73 -20.00 -20.47 -12.63
CA GLU A 73 -20.75 -21.38 -13.54
C GLU A 73 -19.83 -22.08 -14.57
N GLU A 74 -19.57 -23.38 -14.37
CA GLU A 74 -19.06 -24.28 -15.42
C GLU A 74 -20.18 -24.70 -16.39
N VAL A 75 -19.86 -24.85 -17.68
CA VAL A 75 -20.84 -25.19 -18.73
C VAL A 75 -20.35 -26.36 -19.59
N ALA A 76 -21.25 -27.31 -19.86
CA ALA A 76 -21.01 -28.51 -20.66
C ALA A 76 -20.54 -28.21 -22.11
N PRO A 77 -19.79 -29.12 -22.75
CA PRO A 77 -18.89 -28.77 -23.85
C PRO A 77 -19.56 -28.62 -25.22
N HIS A 78 -19.55 -27.40 -25.75
CA HIS A 78 -19.79 -27.12 -27.17
C HIS A 78 -18.71 -26.17 -27.71
N ALA A 79 -17.85 -26.68 -28.61
CA ALA A 79 -16.89 -25.92 -29.43
C ALA A 79 -16.04 -24.85 -28.68
N HIS A 80 -15.38 -25.26 -27.58
CA HIS A 80 -14.31 -24.57 -26.84
C HIS A 80 -14.38 -23.03 -26.75
N LEU A 81 -14.96 -22.52 -25.64
CA LEU A 81 -14.83 -21.13 -25.21
C LEU A 81 -13.75 -21.01 -24.14
N THR A 82 -12.73 -20.17 -24.34
CA THR A 82 -11.76 -19.85 -23.28
C THR A 82 -12.38 -18.83 -22.32
N ILE A 83 -12.43 -19.10 -21.01
CA ILE A 83 -12.86 -18.12 -19.99
C ILE A 83 -11.70 -17.81 -19.05
N VAL A 84 -11.49 -16.53 -18.74
CA VAL A 84 -10.51 -16.05 -17.75
C VAL A 84 -11.23 -15.24 -16.70
N GLY A 85 -11.05 -15.60 -15.42
CA GLY A 85 -11.58 -14.87 -14.28
C GLY A 85 -10.59 -13.85 -13.72
N ILE A 86 -11.08 -12.66 -13.39
CA ILE A 86 -10.31 -11.63 -12.67
C ILE A 86 -11.16 -11.15 -11.49
N VAL A 87 -10.58 -11.19 -10.29
CA VAL A 87 -11.30 -10.92 -9.06
C VAL A 87 -11.31 -9.42 -8.76
N CYS A 88 -12.45 -8.80 -9.03
CA CYS A 88 -12.70 -7.39 -8.74
C CYS A 88 -13.76 -7.29 -7.62
N SER A 89 -13.29 -7.02 -6.40
CA SER A 89 -14.12 -6.88 -5.19
C SER A 89 -13.49 -5.81 -4.30
N ILE A 90 -14.34 -5.02 -3.63
CA ILE A 90 -13.90 -4.15 -2.52
C ILE A 90 -13.84 -4.90 -1.19
N ASP A 91 -14.52 -6.04 -1.11
CA ASP A 91 -14.76 -6.78 0.14
C ASP A 91 -13.55 -7.66 0.54
N ASN A 92 -12.57 -7.84 -0.36
CA ASN A 92 -11.41 -8.74 -0.20
C ASN A 92 -11.75 -10.19 0.20
N ASP A 93 -12.96 -10.63 -0.17
CA ASP A 93 -13.65 -11.83 0.29
C ASP A 93 -13.32 -13.11 -0.49
N MET A 94 -12.39 -13.04 -1.44
CA MET A 94 -12.04 -14.17 -2.31
C MET A 94 -10.85 -14.96 -1.76
N ALA A 95 -11.09 -16.21 -1.40
CA ALA A 95 -10.02 -17.13 -1.01
C ALA A 95 -8.99 -17.34 -2.14
N LYS A 96 -7.73 -17.58 -1.76
CA LYS A 96 -6.56 -17.80 -2.67
C LYS A 96 -6.07 -16.56 -3.45
N THR A 97 -6.51 -15.36 -3.10
CA THR A 97 -5.82 -14.12 -3.49
C THR A 97 -5.55 -13.31 -2.22
N ASP A 98 -4.34 -12.78 -2.06
CA ASP A 98 -3.97 -11.94 -0.92
C ASP A 98 -4.74 -10.61 -0.96
N ILE A 99 -5.04 -10.15 -2.18
CA ILE A 99 -5.76 -8.90 -2.43
C ILE A 99 -6.65 -8.97 -3.67
N THR A 100 -7.86 -8.41 -3.60
CA THR A 100 -8.79 -8.26 -4.73
C THR A 100 -8.69 -6.86 -5.34
N ILE A 101 -8.95 -6.75 -6.65
CA ILE A 101 -8.89 -5.44 -7.32
C ILE A 101 -10.05 -4.57 -6.82
N GLY A 102 -9.72 -3.45 -6.19
CA GLY A 102 -10.66 -2.52 -5.56
C GLY A 102 -10.56 -2.44 -4.03
N ALA A 103 -10.00 -3.46 -3.35
CA ALA A 103 -9.91 -3.49 -1.88
C ALA A 103 -9.07 -2.32 -1.31
N VAL A 104 -7.88 -2.07 -1.87
CA VAL A 104 -7.03 -0.92 -1.48
C VAL A 104 -7.74 0.41 -1.74
N THR A 105 -8.41 0.55 -2.88
CA THR A 105 -9.16 1.76 -3.23
C THR A 105 -10.30 2.04 -2.25
N SER A 106 -11.02 1.00 -1.82
CA SER A 106 -12.03 1.08 -0.76
C SER A 106 -11.40 1.55 0.56
N LEU A 107 -10.30 0.92 0.97
CA LEU A 107 -9.57 1.27 2.18
C LEU A 107 -9.06 2.72 2.19
N HIS A 108 -8.60 3.25 1.05
CA HIS A 108 -8.27 4.68 0.91
C HIS A 108 -9.47 5.59 1.19
N ARG A 109 -10.64 5.27 0.61
CA ARG A 109 -11.88 6.04 0.84
C ARG A 109 -12.38 5.94 2.28
N ILE A 110 -12.20 4.78 2.93
CA ILE A 110 -12.48 4.60 4.36
C ILE A 110 -11.57 5.50 5.21
N CYS A 111 -10.25 5.43 5.01
CA CYS A 111 -9.31 6.25 5.79
C CYS A 111 -9.49 7.75 5.56
N GLU A 112 -9.75 8.19 4.33
CA GLU A 112 -10.06 9.59 4.02
C GLU A 112 -11.32 10.08 4.75
N ALA A 113 -12.39 9.28 4.77
CA ALA A 113 -13.59 9.61 5.52
C ALA A 113 -13.32 9.68 7.04
N ILE A 114 -12.55 8.72 7.58
CA ILE A 114 -12.16 8.68 9.00
C ILE A 114 -11.29 9.88 9.38
N ASP A 115 -10.30 10.25 8.57
CA ASP A 115 -9.41 11.39 8.83
C ASP A 115 -10.21 12.70 8.86
N ASN A 116 -11.15 12.88 7.92
CA ASN A 116 -12.08 14.01 7.90
C ASN A 116 -12.96 14.04 9.17
N ILE A 117 -13.53 12.89 9.58
CA ILE A 117 -14.35 12.76 10.80
C ILE A 117 -13.53 13.02 12.08
N SER A 118 -12.26 12.60 12.11
CA SER A 118 -11.40 12.74 13.30
C SER A 118 -11.27 14.19 13.77
N SER A 119 -11.19 15.13 12.82
CA SER A 119 -11.11 16.58 13.11
C SER A 119 -12.31 17.10 13.92
N THR A 120 -13.54 16.73 13.52
CA THR A 120 -14.77 17.11 14.24
C THR A 120 -14.98 16.27 15.50
N ALA A 121 -14.50 15.03 15.53
CA ALA A 121 -14.54 14.18 16.72
C ALA A 121 -13.67 14.75 17.85
N PHE A 122 -12.45 15.22 17.52
CA PHE A 122 -11.54 15.85 18.46
C PHE A 122 -12.09 17.18 19.00
N SER A 123 -12.59 18.04 18.10
CA SER A 123 -13.13 19.38 18.45
C SER A 123 -14.28 19.34 19.47
N HIS A 124 -15.06 18.26 19.49
CA HIS A 124 -16.23 18.10 20.38
C HIS A 124 -16.07 16.97 21.41
N SER A 125 -14.89 16.35 21.53
CA SER A 125 -14.65 15.17 22.39
C SER A 125 -15.66 14.02 22.21
N ARG A 126 -16.07 13.80 20.95
CA ARG A 126 -17.15 12.87 20.55
C ARG A 126 -16.67 11.45 20.31
N ALA A 127 -17.61 10.51 20.36
CA ALA A 127 -17.47 9.20 19.75
C ALA A 127 -18.13 9.15 18.35
N PHE A 128 -17.51 8.43 17.43
CA PHE A 128 -18.06 8.10 16.12
C PHE A 128 -18.02 6.58 15.93
N VAL A 129 -19.18 6.02 15.57
CA VAL A 129 -19.34 4.63 15.14
C VAL A 129 -19.49 4.65 13.62
N ILE A 130 -18.54 4.05 12.92
CA ILE A 130 -18.39 4.15 11.47
C ILE A 130 -18.65 2.79 10.85
N GLU A 131 -19.70 2.71 10.03
CA GLU A 131 -20.11 1.50 9.33
C GLU A 131 -19.40 1.43 7.98
N VAL A 132 -18.63 0.36 7.77
CA VAL A 132 -17.83 0.11 6.57
C VAL A 132 -18.36 -1.08 5.78
N MET A 133 -18.18 -1.03 4.45
CA MET A 133 -18.52 -2.15 3.57
C MET A 133 -17.42 -3.21 3.61
N GLY A 134 -17.80 -4.45 3.35
CA GLY A 134 -16.89 -5.60 3.37
C GLY A 134 -17.59 -6.96 3.46
N ARG A 135 -18.92 -7.00 3.45
CA ARG A 135 -19.78 -8.18 3.63
C ARG A 135 -19.45 -9.02 4.86
N HIS A 136 -18.49 -9.94 4.74
CA HIS A 136 -18.03 -10.85 5.80
C HIS A 136 -16.52 -10.77 6.02
N CYS A 137 -15.91 -9.61 5.81
CA CYS A 137 -14.46 -9.39 5.94
C CYS A 137 -14.10 -8.37 7.03
N ASP A 138 -13.01 -8.63 7.75
CA ASP A 138 -12.18 -7.75 8.59
C ASP A 138 -12.57 -6.24 8.63
N TYR A 139 -13.03 -5.72 9.79
CA TYR A 139 -12.31 -4.72 10.63
C TYR A 139 -12.99 -4.44 12.00
N VAL A 140 -12.23 -4.57 13.10
CA VAL A 140 -12.58 -4.34 14.53
C VAL A 140 -13.76 -5.16 15.10
N PHE A 141 -14.97 -5.02 14.56
CA PHE A 141 -16.08 -5.94 14.79
C PHE A 141 -16.24 -6.80 13.55
N ILE A 142 -15.67 -8.00 13.59
CA ILE A 142 -15.44 -8.83 12.38
C ILE A 142 -16.15 -10.18 12.55
N PRO A 143 -16.88 -10.67 11.54
CA PRO A 143 -17.54 -11.98 11.61
C PRO A 143 -16.58 -13.17 11.73
N GLU A 144 -15.30 -13.01 11.39
CA GLU A 144 -14.27 -14.05 11.48
C GLU A 144 -13.65 -14.21 12.88
N ARG A 145 -13.87 -13.21 13.75
CA ARG A 145 -13.48 -13.20 15.17
C ARG A 145 -14.60 -12.55 15.98
N PRO A 146 -15.79 -13.20 16.03
CA PRO A 146 -16.94 -12.65 16.74
C PRO A 146 -16.59 -12.51 18.22
N PRO A 147 -16.90 -11.38 18.86
CA PRO A 147 -16.65 -11.19 20.28
C PRO A 147 -17.75 -11.87 21.11
N GLU A 148 -17.42 -12.27 22.34
CA GLU A 148 -18.35 -12.99 23.23
C GLU A 148 -19.59 -12.12 23.55
N ALA A 149 -20.79 -12.60 23.21
CA ALA A 149 -22.06 -11.84 23.27
C ALA A 149 -22.32 -11.16 24.62
N GLU A 150 -22.00 -11.86 25.71
CA GLU A 150 -22.21 -11.41 27.09
C GLU A 150 -21.11 -10.47 27.60
N LYS A 151 -19.94 -10.42 26.95
CA LYS A 151 -18.78 -9.64 27.43
C LYS A 151 -18.48 -8.41 26.59
N TRP A 152 -18.68 -8.44 25.27
CA TRP A 152 -18.15 -7.40 24.36
C TRP A 152 -18.61 -5.99 24.72
N LYS A 153 -19.86 -5.84 25.20
CA LYS A 153 -20.43 -4.57 25.66
C LYS A 153 -19.72 -4.01 26.89
N LYS A 154 -19.30 -4.90 27.80
CA LYS A 154 -18.56 -4.56 29.01
C LYS A 154 -17.10 -4.23 28.70
N GLU A 155 -16.43 -5.08 27.93
CA GLU A 155 -15.03 -4.89 27.52
C GLU A 155 -14.83 -3.61 26.70
N MET A 156 -15.77 -3.31 25.79
CA MET A 156 -15.81 -2.03 25.08
C MET A 156 -15.93 -0.84 26.04
N ARG A 157 -16.86 -0.91 27.00
CA ARG A 157 -17.09 0.17 27.97
C ARG A 157 -15.83 0.44 28.79
N GLU A 158 -15.28 -0.59 29.42
CA GLU A 158 -14.06 -0.49 30.24
C GLU A 158 -12.86 0.04 29.42
N THR A 159 -12.73 -0.41 28.16
CA THR A 159 -11.66 0.07 27.26
C THR A 159 -11.80 1.54 26.90
N ILE A 160 -13.02 2.02 26.65
CA ILE A 160 -13.29 3.41 26.25
C ILE A 160 -13.21 4.35 27.45
N GLU A 161 -13.74 3.93 28.61
CA GLU A 161 -13.61 4.66 29.88
C GLU A 161 -12.12 4.83 30.22
N LYS A 162 -11.33 3.75 30.24
CA LYS A 162 -9.88 3.79 30.48
C LYS A 162 -9.14 4.69 29.48
N GLN A 163 -9.51 4.71 28.20
CA GLN A 163 -8.90 5.62 27.22
C GLN A 163 -9.27 7.09 27.49
N ARG A 164 -10.51 7.39 27.88
CA ARG A 164 -10.97 8.75 28.20
C ARG A 164 -10.38 9.26 29.50
N GLU A 165 -10.29 8.43 30.54
CA GLU A 165 -9.58 8.72 31.79
C GLU A 165 -8.09 8.99 31.55
N ALA A 166 -7.46 8.23 30.65
CA ALA A 166 -6.08 8.50 30.22
C ALA A 166 -5.92 9.84 29.46
N GLY A 167 -7.01 10.54 29.13
CA GLY A 167 -7.03 11.88 28.53
C GLY A 167 -7.43 11.95 27.05
N LYS A 168 -7.85 10.82 26.45
CA LYS A 168 -8.24 10.76 25.04
C LYS A 168 -9.56 11.47 24.76
N ARG A 169 -9.56 12.39 23.80
CA ARG A 169 -10.72 13.26 23.47
C ARG A 169 -11.69 12.63 22.49
N ASN A 170 -11.21 12.11 21.37
CA ASN A 170 -12.03 11.46 20.34
C ASN A 170 -12.15 9.95 20.58
N THR A 171 -13.19 9.32 20.05
CA THR A 171 -13.33 7.86 20.06
C THR A 171 -13.86 7.44 18.71
N ILE A 172 -13.15 6.55 18.01
CA ILE A 172 -13.54 6.06 16.68
C ILE A 172 -13.67 4.54 16.78
N ILE A 173 -14.85 4.03 16.43
CA ILE A 173 -15.18 2.61 16.42
C ILE A 173 -15.57 2.27 14.98
N ILE A 174 -14.88 1.32 14.38
CA ILE A 174 -15.19 0.82 13.04
C ILE A 174 -16.03 -0.45 13.22
N VAL A 175 -17.06 -0.62 12.39
CA VAL A 175 -17.97 -1.76 12.42
C VAL A 175 -18.18 -2.25 10.99
N ALA A 176 -17.86 -3.51 10.71
CA ALA A 176 -18.15 -4.11 9.42
C ALA A 176 -19.66 -4.33 9.24
N GLU A 177 -20.19 -4.16 8.02
CA GLU A 177 -21.63 -4.31 7.74
C GLU A 177 -22.20 -5.70 8.09
N GLY A 178 -21.35 -6.74 8.15
CA GLY A 178 -21.70 -8.09 8.59
C GLY A 178 -21.16 -8.49 9.96
N ALA A 179 -20.88 -7.53 10.85
CA ALA A 179 -20.46 -7.80 12.23
C ALA A 179 -21.49 -8.66 13.00
N ILE A 180 -21.01 -9.71 13.68
CA ILE A 180 -21.81 -10.63 14.50
C ILE A 180 -21.11 -10.95 15.82
N ASP A 181 -21.87 -11.38 16.83
CA ASP A 181 -21.34 -12.00 18.05
C ASP A 181 -21.20 -13.54 17.93
N ASP A 182 -20.69 -14.18 18.98
CA ASP A 182 -20.47 -15.64 19.03
C ASP A 182 -21.76 -16.47 19.00
N ASN A 183 -22.91 -15.85 19.30
CA ASN A 183 -24.25 -16.40 19.11
C ASN A 183 -24.84 -16.11 17.70
N LEU A 184 -23.99 -15.65 16.78
CA LEU A 184 -24.33 -15.26 15.40
C LEU A 184 -25.37 -14.13 15.31
N GLN A 185 -25.56 -13.33 16.38
CA GLN A 185 -26.45 -12.19 16.36
C GLN A 185 -25.76 -10.97 15.74
N PRO A 186 -26.44 -10.20 14.85
CA PRO A 186 -25.84 -9.06 14.18
C PRO A 186 -25.58 -7.89 15.15
N ILE A 187 -24.33 -7.43 15.22
CA ILE A 187 -23.92 -6.27 16.01
C ILE A 187 -24.09 -5.01 15.16
N LYS A 188 -25.08 -4.17 15.46
CA LYS A 188 -25.37 -2.97 14.67
C LYS A 188 -24.70 -1.73 15.28
N CYS A 189 -24.33 -0.77 14.44
CA CYS A 189 -23.79 0.52 14.86
C CYS A 189 -24.70 1.27 15.85
N GLU A 190 -26.02 1.09 15.71
CA GLU A 190 -27.04 1.66 16.59
C GLU A 190 -27.00 1.07 18.02
N ASP A 191 -26.60 -0.18 18.18
CA ASP A 191 -26.51 -0.83 19.49
C ASP A 191 -25.25 -0.36 20.24
N ILE A 192 -24.14 -0.17 19.52
CA ILE A 192 -22.95 0.51 20.03
C ILE A 192 -23.26 1.97 20.38
N ARG A 193 -24.07 2.69 19.57
CA ARG A 193 -24.48 4.07 19.88
C ARG A 193 -25.26 4.15 21.20
N LYS A 194 -26.22 3.25 21.42
CA LYS A 194 -26.97 3.18 22.70
C LYS A 194 -26.03 2.93 23.87
N LEU A 195 -25.15 1.93 23.75
CA LEU A 195 -24.16 1.57 24.78
C LEU A 195 -23.29 2.77 25.21
N LEU A 196 -22.82 3.58 24.25
CA LEU A 196 -22.03 4.77 24.56
C LEU A 196 -22.86 5.94 25.11
N THR A 197 -24.12 6.04 24.70
CA THR A 197 -25.05 7.06 25.21
C THR A 197 -25.37 6.84 26.70
N GLU A 198 -25.45 5.58 27.15
CA GLU A 198 -25.57 5.23 28.58
C GLU A 198 -24.37 5.72 29.41
N VAL A 199 -23.17 5.70 28.82
CA VAL A 199 -21.91 6.20 29.41
C VAL A 199 -21.80 7.74 29.28
N LYS A 200 -22.87 8.42 28.81
CA LYS A 200 -22.96 9.87 28.58
C LYS A 200 -21.94 10.42 27.57
N ILE A 201 -21.53 9.59 26.60
CA ILE A 201 -20.64 9.99 25.51
C ILE A 201 -21.47 10.47 24.31
N ASP A 202 -21.33 11.73 23.88
CA ASP A 202 -21.97 12.23 22.64
C ASP A 202 -21.44 11.43 21.44
N THR A 203 -22.33 10.60 20.90
CA THR A 203 -21.98 9.56 19.93
C THR A 203 -22.75 9.75 18.63
N ARG A 204 -22.04 9.70 17.50
CA ARG A 204 -22.62 9.77 16.16
C ARG A 204 -22.38 8.47 15.41
N VAL A 205 -23.33 8.10 14.55
CA VAL A 205 -23.18 6.97 13.61
C VAL A 205 -22.95 7.55 12.23
N THR A 206 -22.08 6.93 11.43
CA THR A 206 -21.80 7.35 10.05
C THR A 206 -21.62 6.11 9.18
N THR A 207 -22.58 5.86 8.30
CA THR A 207 -22.47 4.81 7.27
C THR A 207 -21.80 5.41 6.03
N LEU A 208 -20.63 4.90 5.66
CA LEU A 208 -19.90 5.39 4.48
C LEU A 208 -20.59 4.99 3.17
N GLY A 209 -21.14 3.77 3.13
CA GLY A 209 -21.88 3.26 1.98
C GLY A 209 -21.06 3.29 0.68
N HIS A 210 -21.70 3.67 -0.43
CA HIS A 210 -21.17 3.44 -1.78
C HIS A 210 -19.92 4.28 -2.15
N ILE A 211 -19.48 5.23 -1.33
CA ILE A 211 -18.24 6.01 -1.57
C ILE A 211 -16.98 5.13 -1.59
N GLN A 212 -17.09 3.90 -1.07
CA GLN A 212 -16.04 2.89 -0.99
C GLN A 212 -15.75 2.16 -2.33
N ARG A 213 -16.54 2.38 -3.39
CA ARG A 213 -16.43 1.63 -4.66
C ARG A 213 -15.64 2.39 -5.74
N GLY A 214 -14.45 1.86 -6.09
CA GLY A 214 -13.61 2.25 -7.24
C GLY A 214 -13.04 1.01 -7.96
N GLY A 215 -12.28 1.16 -9.06
CA GLY A 215 -11.83 0.00 -9.83
C GLY A 215 -10.68 0.23 -10.82
N PHE A 216 -10.08 -0.87 -11.28
CA PHE A 216 -9.03 -1.01 -12.30
C PHE A 216 -9.12 -2.43 -12.93
N GLU A 217 -8.40 -2.74 -14.03
CA GLU A 217 -8.48 -4.04 -14.74
C GLU A 217 -7.13 -4.56 -15.25
N ALA A 218 -7.06 -5.87 -15.56
CA ALA A 218 -5.85 -6.58 -16.02
C ALA A 218 -6.11 -7.45 -17.27
N VAL A 219 -5.11 -7.65 -18.15
CA VAL A 219 -5.27 -8.38 -19.44
C VAL A 219 -4.01 -9.14 -19.88
N LYS A 220 -3.67 -10.28 -19.25
CA LYS A 220 -2.54 -11.15 -19.74
C LYS A 220 -2.75 -12.67 -19.80
N ALA A 221 -3.76 -13.26 -19.14
CA ALA A 221 -3.88 -14.73 -19.09
C ALA A 221 -4.45 -15.39 -20.37
N VAL A 222 -5.32 -14.72 -21.14
CA VAL A 222 -6.06 -15.33 -22.28
C VAL A 222 -5.14 -15.94 -23.35
N LEU A 223 -3.98 -15.34 -23.59
CA LEU A 223 -3.11 -15.72 -24.72
C LEU A 223 -2.44 -17.09 -24.53
N ARG A 224 -2.49 -17.69 -23.34
CA ARG A 224 -1.83 -18.97 -23.00
C ARG A 224 -2.78 -20.17 -22.91
N ALA A 225 -4.10 -19.96 -22.93
CA ALA A 225 -5.07 -21.04 -22.74
C ALA A 225 -5.23 -21.93 -24.00
N THR A 226 -5.38 -23.23 -23.74
CA THR A 226 -5.68 -24.28 -24.73
C THR A 226 -6.98 -25.01 -24.35
N PRO A 227 -7.59 -25.80 -25.25
CA PRO A 227 -8.85 -26.52 -24.98
C PRO A 227 -8.86 -27.38 -23.71
N ASP A 228 -7.70 -27.89 -23.31
CA ASP A 228 -7.52 -28.77 -22.15
C ASP A 228 -7.12 -28.02 -20.86
N THR A 229 -7.02 -26.68 -20.92
CA THR A 229 -6.66 -25.84 -19.77
C THR A 229 -7.93 -25.42 -19.02
N PRO A 230 -8.06 -25.69 -17.70
CA PRO A 230 -9.18 -25.16 -16.92
C PRO A 230 -9.14 -23.63 -16.89
N SER A 231 -10.31 -22.99 -16.78
CA SER A 231 -10.47 -21.53 -16.78
C SER A 231 -9.58 -20.87 -15.72
N PRO A 232 -8.50 -20.13 -16.10
CA PRO A 232 -7.57 -19.60 -15.12
C PRO A 232 -8.14 -18.36 -14.42
N MET A 233 -7.81 -18.24 -13.14
CA MET A 233 -8.04 -17.03 -12.34
C MET A 233 -6.71 -16.27 -12.21
N ILE A 234 -6.73 -14.96 -12.43
CA ILE A 234 -5.59 -14.09 -12.09
C ILE A 234 -5.74 -13.67 -10.63
N SER A 235 -4.78 -14.06 -9.78
CA SER A 235 -4.68 -13.64 -8.38
C SER A 235 -3.35 -12.93 -8.10
N VAL A 236 -3.27 -12.29 -6.94
CA VAL A 236 -2.01 -11.81 -6.37
C VAL A 236 -1.71 -12.67 -5.16
N ARG A 237 -0.51 -13.24 -5.09
CA ARG A 237 -0.02 -13.96 -3.91
C ARG A 237 1.47 -13.71 -3.70
N GLU A 238 1.89 -13.46 -2.48
CA GLU A 238 3.26 -13.03 -2.15
C GLU A 238 3.74 -11.88 -3.06
N ASN A 239 2.90 -10.85 -3.25
CA ASN A 239 3.11 -9.69 -4.13
C ASN A 239 3.44 -10.03 -5.61
N LYS A 240 3.21 -11.28 -6.04
CA LYS A 240 3.45 -11.77 -7.40
C LYS A 240 2.11 -12.03 -8.11
N LEU A 241 2.04 -11.68 -9.39
CA LEU A 241 0.89 -11.99 -10.24
C LEU A 241 0.90 -13.48 -10.57
N MET A 242 -0.02 -14.22 -9.96
CA MET A 242 -0.17 -15.66 -10.17
C MET A 242 -1.27 -15.93 -11.19
N CYS A 243 -0.94 -16.74 -12.19
CA CYS A 243 -1.92 -17.45 -13.00
C CYS A 243 -1.90 -18.90 -12.52
N GLU A 244 -2.58 -19.19 -11.42
CA GLU A 244 -2.76 -20.57 -10.97
C GLU A 244 -3.66 -21.31 -11.98
N PRO A 245 -3.26 -22.54 -12.39
CA PRO A 245 -3.32 -23.70 -11.52
C PRO A 245 -2.06 -23.87 -10.65
N LEU A 246 -2.26 -24.02 -9.34
CA LEU A 246 -1.28 -24.14 -8.25
C LEU A 246 0.17 -24.57 -8.65
N MET A 247 1.16 -23.65 -8.51
CA MET A 247 2.55 -23.83 -7.97
C MET A 247 3.68 -22.94 -8.58
N GLU A 248 4.29 -22.12 -7.71
CA GLU A 248 5.74 -21.78 -7.47
C GLU A 248 6.74 -20.94 -8.34
N ALA A 249 7.47 -20.05 -7.61
CA ALA A 249 8.89 -19.54 -7.66
C ALA A 249 9.44 -18.63 -8.82
N VAL A 250 10.26 -17.55 -8.68
CA VAL A 250 11.36 -17.04 -7.75
C VAL A 250 12.80 -17.40 -8.26
N GLU A 251 13.88 -16.56 -8.30
CA GLU A 251 14.26 -15.19 -7.82
C GLU A 251 15.34 -14.49 -8.74
N LEU A 252 15.79 -13.22 -8.48
CA LEU A 252 17.19 -12.67 -8.61
C LEU A 252 17.33 -11.11 -8.76
N VAL A 253 18.01 -10.42 -7.82
CA VAL A 253 18.89 -9.23 -8.06
C VAL A 253 19.92 -9.09 -6.90
N SER A 254 21.23 -9.21 -7.16
CA SER A 254 22.27 -8.94 -6.13
C SER A 254 23.63 -8.44 -6.64
N GLU A 255 23.82 -8.22 -7.95
CA GLU A 255 25.16 -7.92 -8.50
C GLU A 255 25.52 -6.42 -8.50
N ALA A 256 24.55 -5.51 -8.36
CA ALA A 256 24.75 -4.07 -8.50
C ALA A 256 25.52 -3.38 -7.34
N ILE A 257 25.85 -4.09 -6.25
CA ILE A 257 26.53 -3.50 -5.07
C ILE A 257 28.06 -3.57 -5.19
N ALA A 258 28.60 -4.26 -6.20
CA ALA A 258 30.03 -4.60 -6.30
C ALA A 258 31.01 -3.41 -6.48
N GLU A 259 30.54 -2.24 -6.96
CA GLU A 259 31.43 -1.19 -7.51
C GLU A 259 31.92 -0.12 -6.50
N LYS A 260 31.57 -0.24 -5.21
CA LYS A 260 32.24 0.39 -4.04
C LYS A 260 32.52 1.92 -4.05
N ASN A 261 31.83 2.74 -4.87
CA ASN A 261 32.06 4.20 -4.93
C ASN A 261 31.15 5.00 -3.95
N PHE A 262 31.35 4.79 -2.65
CA PHE A 262 30.40 5.22 -1.62
C PHE A 262 30.29 6.73 -1.36
N ARG A 263 31.34 7.52 -1.63
CA ARG A 263 31.37 8.95 -1.29
C ARG A 263 30.43 9.76 -2.19
N ARG A 264 30.54 9.57 -3.50
CA ARG A 264 29.67 10.20 -4.50
C ARG A 264 28.24 9.65 -4.44
N ALA A 265 28.06 8.39 -4.05
CA ALA A 265 26.75 7.78 -3.83
C ALA A 265 25.94 8.37 -2.65
N MET A 266 26.58 9.06 -1.69
CA MET A 266 25.90 9.80 -0.61
C MET A 266 25.55 11.24 -0.99
N GLU A 267 26.36 11.88 -1.84
CA GLU A 267 26.16 13.26 -2.31
C GLU A 267 24.96 13.41 -3.29
N LEU A 268 24.42 12.28 -3.77
CA LEU A 268 23.40 12.20 -4.83
C LEU A 268 22.10 11.51 -4.36
N ARG A 269 21.83 11.51 -3.04
CA ARG A 269 20.59 10.99 -2.45
C ARG A 269 19.99 12.08 -1.59
N ASP A 270 18.75 12.49 -1.85
CA ASP A 270 18.05 13.49 -1.02
C ASP A 270 17.47 12.87 0.25
N PRO A 271 17.36 13.64 1.36
CA PRO A 271 16.68 13.18 2.56
C PRO A 271 15.18 13.27 2.35
N GLU A 272 14.63 12.25 1.72
CA GLU A 272 13.21 12.21 1.43
C GLU A 272 12.43 11.74 2.66
N PHE A 273 11.61 12.62 3.21
CA PHE A 273 10.72 12.28 4.31
C PHE A 273 9.75 11.19 3.86
N ALA A 274 9.75 10.08 4.57
CA ALA A 274 8.85 8.97 4.33
C ALA A 274 7.57 9.12 5.13
N GLN A 275 6.45 8.90 4.45
CA GLN A 275 5.16 8.79 5.13
C GLN A 275 5.05 7.46 5.86
N GLY A 276 4.33 7.45 6.98
CA GLY A 276 4.24 6.27 7.85
C GLY A 276 5.33 6.16 8.92
N MET A 277 6.36 7.01 8.93
CA MET A 277 7.34 7.07 10.03
C MET A 277 6.67 7.33 11.39
N ASN A 278 5.71 8.25 11.43
CA ASN A 278 4.91 8.53 12.63
C ASN A 278 4.04 7.33 13.05
N ALA A 279 3.44 6.62 12.08
CA ALA A 279 2.65 5.42 12.34
C ALA A 279 3.49 4.27 12.92
N ALA A 280 4.71 4.06 12.39
CA ALA A 280 5.65 3.08 12.90
C ALA A 280 6.12 3.43 14.32
N THR A 281 6.51 4.70 14.55
CA THR A 281 6.92 5.18 15.88
C THR A 281 5.79 4.99 16.90
N ARG A 282 4.56 5.38 16.56
CA ARG A 282 3.38 5.19 17.40
C ARG A 282 3.12 3.74 17.76
N ALA A 283 3.19 2.84 16.78
CA ALA A 283 2.99 1.43 17.00
C ALA A 283 4.08 0.85 17.91
N ALA A 284 5.35 1.17 17.67
CA ALA A 284 6.47 0.73 18.50
C ALA A 284 6.33 1.22 19.95
N VAL A 285 6.00 2.50 20.16
CA VAL A 285 5.75 3.10 21.49
C VAL A 285 4.63 2.37 22.22
N ARG A 286 3.52 2.05 21.55
CA ARG A 286 2.37 1.37 22.19
C ARG A 286 2.63 -0.08 22.52
N VAL A 287 3.30 -0.82 21.64
CA VAL A 287 3.69 -2.21 21.89
C VAL A 287 4.71 -2.25 23.03
N ALA A 288 5.71 -1.37 23.01
CA ALA A 288 6.69 -1.22 24.09
C ALA A 288 6.02 -0.98 25.45
N ILE A 289 5.11 0.00 25.55
CA ILE A 289 4.35 0.28 26.80
C ILE A 289 3.51 -0.93 27.23
N ASN A 290 2.81 -1.59 26.30
CA ASN A 290 1.99 -2.77 26.61
C ASN A 290 2.81 -3.95 27.14
N HIS A 291 4.06 -4.09 26.70
CA HIS A 291 5.00 -5.12 27.15
C HIS A 291 5.81 -4.68 28.39
N GLY A 292 5.55 -3.49 28.94
CA GLY A 292 6.19 -2.97 30.16
C GLY A 292 7.51 -2.22 29.94
N HIS A 293 7.91 -1.98 28.68
CA HIS A 293 9.11 -1.24 28.35
C HIS A 293 8.90 0.28 28.40
N LYS A 294 10.00 1.02 28.52
CA LYS A 294 10.02 2.48 28.44
C LYS A 294 10.50 2.94 27.06
N PRO A 295 9.63 3.39 26.16
CA PRO A 295 10.06 3.89 24.87
C PRO A 295 10.69 5.28 25.02
N ILE A 296 11.97 5.37 24.68
CA ILE A 296 12.74 6.61 24.70
C ILE A 296 12.88 7.11 23.26
N ALA A 297 12.36 8.31 23.00
CA ALA A 297 12.50 8.99 21.72
C ALA A 297 13.77 9.82 21.66
N ILE A 298 14.50 9.68 20.55
CA ILE A 298 15.62 10.53 20.18
C ILE A 298 15.12 11.48 19.09
N TYR A 299 15.02 12.77 19.41
CA TYR A 299 14.58 13.77 18.43
C TYR A 299 15.71 14.13 17.47
N ASN A 300 15.38 14.50 16.23
CA ASN A 300 16.33 14.92 15.19
C ASN A 300 17.45 13.91 14.88
N GLY A 301 17.25 12.62 15.18
CA GLY A 301 18.22 11.55 14.93
C GLY A 301 19.52 11.69 15.75
N PHE A 302 20.64 11.20 15.21
CA PHE A 302 21.92 11.22 15.92
C PHE A 302 22.41 12.64 16.27
N ALA A 303 22.10 13.65 15.44
CA ALA A 303 22.39 15.05 15.75
C ALA A 303 21.71 15.50 17.06
N GLY A 304 20.45 15.12 17.29
CA GLY A 304 19.76 15.44 18.55
C GLY A 304 20.17 14.54 19.72
N LEU A 305 20.56 13.29 19.49
CA LEU A 305 21.18 12.44 20.53
C LEU A 305 22.45 13.09 21.10
N LEU A 306 23.29 13.65 20.23
CA LEU A 306 24.51 14.37 20.62
C LEU A 306 24.21 15.67 21.39
N GLN A 307 23.03 16.25 21.19
CA GLN A 307 22.51 17.43 21.89
C GLN A 307 21.65 17.08 23.12
N GLU A 308 21.57 15.80 23.49
CA GLU A 308 20.73 15.30 24.61
C GLU A 308 19.23 15.57 24.45
N ASN A 309 18.76 15.75 23.21
CA ASN A 309 17.35 15.93 22.87
C ASN A 309 16.61 14.59 22.85
N VAL A 310 16.42 14.04 24.06
CA VAL A 310 15.93 12.69 24.33
C VAL A 310 14.78 12.78 25.34
N ARG A 311 13.67 12.05 25.11
CA ARG A 311 12.47 12.11 25.96
C ARG A 311 11.78 10.73 26.06
N GLU A 312 11.32 10.36 27.25
CA GLU A 312 10.39 9.22 27.42
C GLU A 312 9.03 9.57 26.79
N LEU A 313 8.47 8.66 25.98
CA LEU A 313 7.15 8.82 25.37
C LEU A 313 6.09 8.05 26.16
N HIS A 314 4.93 8.69 26.37
CA HIS A 314 3.76 8.07 26.98
C HIS A 314 2.67 7.78 25.93
N TRP A 315 1.67 6.98 26.32
CA TRP A 315 0.62 6.48 25.42
C TRP A 315 -0.12 7.57 24.62
N LEU A 316 -0.35 8.73 25.24
CA LEU A 316 -1.01 9.88 24.62
C LEU A 316 -0.11 10.70 23.69
N ASP A 317 1.21 10.75 23.91
CA ASP A 317 2.12 11.58 23.11
C ASP A 317 2.05 11.23 21.62
N VAL A 318 1.62 10.00 21.31
CA VAL A 318 1.54 9.43 19.96
C VAL A 318 0.09 9.14 19.47
N ASP A 319 -0.99 9.57 20.15
CA ASP A 319 -2.34 9.02 19.86
C ASP A 319 -2.81 9.24 18.41
N ASP A 320 -2.59 10.44 17.86
CA ASP A 320 -2.97 10.83 16.49
C ASP A 320 -1.87 10.60 15.43
N TRP A 321 -0.72 10.03 15.79
CA TRP A 321 0.44 9.91 14.87
C TRP A 321 0.23 8.93 13.71
N THR A 322 -0.85 8.14 13.69
CA THR A 322 -1.14 7.18 12.61
C THR A 322 -1.38 7.86 11.26
N SER A 323 -2.12 8.98 11.26
CA SER A 323 -2.54 9.69 10.04
C SER A 323 -1.70 10.94 9.74
N LYS A 324 -0.75 11.27 10.62
CA LYS A 324 0.16 12.39 10.44
C LYS A 324 1.29 12.05 9.47
N GLY A 325 1.48 12.90 8.47
CA GLY A 325 2.66 12.85 7.61
C GLY A 325 3.94 13.38 8.23
N GLY A 326 5.07 13.17 7.56
CA GLY A 326 6.39 13.59 8.00
C GLY A 326 6.93 12.80 9.21
N SER A 327 7.67 13.49 10.08
CA SER A 327 8.29 12.90 11.28
C SER A 327 8.18 13.86 12.47
N GLU A 328 7.34 13.52 13.45
CA GLU A 328 7.12 14.30 14.69
C GLU A 328 8.33 14.25 15.64
N LEU A 329 9.18 13.22 15.52
CA LEU A 329 10.50 13.20 16.18
C LEU A 329 11.53 14.09 15.48
N GLY A 330 11.27 14.51 14.24
CA GLY A 330 12.28 15.12 13.38
C GLY A 330 13.31 14.11 12.89
N THR A 331 13.73 14.26 11.64
CA THR A 331 14.82 13.46 11.05
C THR A 331 15.80 14.39 10.36
N THR A 332 17.09 14.08 10.46
CA THR A 332 18.17 14.92 9.92
C THR A 332 19.24 14.05 9.24
N LYS A 333 19.87 14.58 8.20
CA LYS A 333 21.16 14.07 7.75
C LYS A 333 22.21 14.47 8.79
N THR A 334 22.73 13.50 9.52
CA THR A 334 23.81 13.75 10.48
C THR A 334 25.14 13.80 9.73
N GLU A 335 25.63 15.02 9.45
CA GLU A 335 26.91 15.25 8.77
C GLU A 335 28.12 14.75 9.59
N VAL A 336 28.03 14.83 10.93
CA VAL A 336 29.11 14.43 11.86
C VAL A 336 28.71 13.18 12.64
N PHE A 337 29.05 12.01 12.10
CA PHE A 337 28.76 10.72 12.73
C PHE A 337 29.88 10.27 13.68
N ASN A 338 29.93 10.84 14.88
CA ASN A 338 30.96 10.54 15.89
C ASN A 338 30.56 9.34 16.78
N LEU A 339 31.16 8.18 16.53
CA LEU A 339 30.89 6.94 17.27
C LEU A 339 31.23 7.02 18.77
N ASP A 340 32.30 7.72 19.17
CA ASP A 340 32.69 7.84 20.59
C ASP A 340 31.60 8.57 21.40
N LEU A 341 31.08 9.68 20.85
CA LEU A 341 30.02 10.46 21.49
C LEU A 341 28.66 9.76 21.45
N ILE A 342 28.32 9.08 20.34
CA ILE A 342 27.08 8.30 20.24
C ILE A 342 27.10 7.15 21.27
N ALA A 343 28.22 6.42 21.40
CA ALA A 343 28.37 5.37 22.41
C ALA A 343 28.21 5.92 23.84
N HIS A 344 28.83 7.07 24.13
CA HIS A 344 28.69 7.74 25.43
C HIS A 344 27.23 8.12 25.71
N GLN A 345 26.53 8.74 24.76
CA GLN A 345 25.15 9.17 24.96
C GLN A 345 24.17 7.98 25.09
N LEU A 346 24.30 6.92 24.29
CA LEU A 346 23.48 5.71 24.47
C LEU A 346 23.65 5.11 25.86
N GLN A 347 24.88 5.06 26.38
CA GLN A 347 25.15 4.57 27.74
C GLN A 347 24.63 5.53 28.82
N LYS A 348 24.80 6.85 28.65
CA LYS A 348 24.31 7.88 29.58
C LYS A 348 22.79 7.88 29.71
N GLN A 349 22.08 7.70 28.60
CA GLN A 349 20.62 7.64 28.55
C GLN A 349 20.05 6.24 28.91
N GLY A 350 20.91 5.26 29.21
CA GLY A 350 20.48 3.91 29.60
C GLY A 350 19.80 3.11 28.48
N ILE A 351 20.07 3.42 27.21
CA ILE A 351 19.38 2.78 26.07
C ILE A 351 19.85 1.34 25.91
N ASN A 352 18.91 0.39 26.01
CA ASN A 352 19.21 -1.05 26.00
C ASN A 352 18.84 -1.78 24.69
N ALA A 353 18.15 -1.10 23.78
CA ALA A 353 17.75 -1.58 22.46
C ALA A 353 17.53 -0.37 21.54
N LEU A 354 17.79 -0.49 20.24
CA LEU A 354 17.68 0.63 19.30
C LEU A 354 16.80 0.28 18.09
N LEU A 355 15.69 1.02 17.94
CA LEU A 355 14.87 1.02 16.74
C LEU A 355 15.23 2.25 15.89
N LEU A 356 15.72 2.01 14.67
CA LEU A 356 15.91 3.06 13.66
C LEU A 356 14.74 3.04 12.68
N ILE A 357 14.26 4.21 12.26
CA ILE A 357 13.24 4.35 11.22
C ILE A 357 13.76 5.39 10.22
N GLY A 358 13.97 5.00 8.97
CA GLY A 358 14.50 5.91 7.96
C GLY A 358 15.03 5.22 6.70
N GLY A 359 15.59 6.03 5.81
CA GLY A 359 16.10 5.58 4.51
C GLY A 359 17.50 4.99 4.58
N PHE A 360 18.25 5.17 3.48
CA PHE A 360 19.59 4.59 3.33
C PHE A 360 20.59 5.09 4.40
N GLU A 361 20.42 6.30 4.93
CA GLU A 361 21.21 6.85 6.03
C GLU A 361 21.00 6.08 7.34
N ALA A 362 19.77 5.64 7.64
CA ALA A 362 19.47 4.82 8.81
C ALA A 362 20.09 3.42 8.66
N TYR A 363 19.94 2.82 7.48
CA TYR A 363 20.60 1.56 7.09
C TYR A 363 22.13 1.63 7.22
N SER A 364 22.75 2.69 6.67
CA SER A 364 24.20 2.92 6.78
C SER A 364 24.64 3.14 8.23
N SER A 365 23.82 3.81 9.04
CA SER A 365 24.09 4.03 10.47
C SER A 365 24.04 2.72 11.26
N LEU A 366 23.05 1.86 10.99
CA LEU A 366 22.96 0.52 11.60
C LEU A 366 24.24 -0.30 11.35
N ILE A 367 24.73 -0.32 10.11
CA ILE A 367 25.98 -1.02 9.75
C ILE A 367 27.16 -0.45 10.55
N LYS A 368 27.34 0.89 10.56
CA LYS A 368 28.43 1.55 11.30
C LYS A 368 28.39 1.26 12.80
N LEU A 369 27.20 1.19 13.42
CA LEU A 369 27.04 0.84 14.83
C LEU A 369 27.36 -0.64 15.08
N ASN A 370 26.91 -1.54 14.20
CA ASN A 370 27.19 -2.96 14.29
C ASN A 370 28.68 -3.27 14.16
N ASP A 371 29.36 -2.71 13.16
CA ASP A 371 30.79 -2.92 12.91
C ASP A 371 31.64 -2.35 14.05
N ALA A 372 31.13 -1.33 14.75
CA ALA A 372 31.80 -0.71 15.89
C ALA A 372 31.56 -1.42 17.24
N ARG A 373 30.78 -2.52 17.28
CA ARG A 373 30.48 -3.30 18.51
C ARG A 373 31.71 -3.82 19.24
N ASP A 374 32.79 -4.12 18.53
CA ASP A 374 34.04 -4.57 19.16
C ASP A 374 34.79 -3.46 19.89
N LYS A 375 34.66 -2.21 19.44
CA LYS A 375 35.26 -1.02 20.09
C LYS A 375 34.37 -0.43 21.19
N TYR A 376 33.04 -0.50 21.03
CA TYR A 376 32.09 0.14 21.96
C TYR A 376 31.07 -0.86 22.53
N PRO A 377 31.20 -1.26 23.81
CA PRO A 377 30.21 -2.09 24.50
C PRO A 377 28.81 -1.47 24.61
N ALA A 378 28.65 -0.18 24.31
CA ALA A 378 27.34 0.49 24.23
C ALA A 378 26.52 0.07 22.98
N PHE A 379 27.18 -0.37 21.90
CA PHE A 379 26.49 -0.85 20.68
C PHE A 379 26.19 -2.36 20.71
N CYS A 380 26.64 -3.06 21.76
CA CYS A 380 26.34 -4.46 22.01
C CYS A 380 24.92 -4.64 22.56
N ILE A 381 23.94 -4.00 21.92
CA ILE A 381 22.49 -4.06 22.21
C ILE A 381 21.76 -4.55 20.97
N PRO A 382 20.53 -5.08 21.08
CA PRO A 382 19.69 -5.37 19.92
C PRO A 382 19.42 -4.08 19.13
N MET A 383 19.57 -4.14 17.80
CA MET A 383 19.34 -3.01 16.90
C MET A 383 18.53 -3.47 15.69
N VAL A 384 17.51 -2.71 15.30
CA VAL A 384 16.72 -3.01 14.09
C VAL A 384 16.36 -1.73 13.34
N CYS A 385 16.41 -1.78 12.01
CA CYS A 385 16.03 -0.67 11.14
C CYS A 385 14.73 -1.00 10.39
N ILE A 386 13.75 -0.10 10.45
CA ILE A 386 12.57 -0.05 9.58
C ILE A 386 12.91 0.84 8.37
N PRO A 387 12.97 0.28 7.15
CA PRO A 387 13.15 1.04 5.93
C PRO A 387 11.98 2.02 5.71
N ALA A 388 12.31 3.31 5.64
CA ALA A 388 11.35 4.38 5.40
C ALA A 388 11.97 5.43 4.47
N THR A 389 11.60 5.36 3.19
CA THR A 389 11.97 6.30 2.12
C THR A 389 10.94 6.17 0.99
N ILE A 390 10.68 7.26 0.25
CA ILE A 390 9.82 7.18 -0.93
C ILE A 390 10.51 6.45 -2.09
N SER A 391 11.84 6.55 -2.18
CA SER A 391 12.66 6.00 -3.26
C SER A 391 12.71 4.46 -3.34
N ASN A 392 12.24 3.74 -2.31
CA ASN A 392 12.35 2.27 -2.19
C ASN A 392 13.77 1.73 -2.47
N ASN A 393 14.80 2.39 -1.89
CA ASN A 393 16.21 2.18 -2.22
C ASN A 393 17.06 1.60 -1.06
N VAL A 394 16.41 1.03 -0.05
CA VAL A 394 17.07 0.41 1.11
C VAL A 394 17.24 -1.09 0.84
N PRO A 395 18.47 -1.64 0.85
CA PRO A 395 18.70 -3.07 0.62
C PRO A 395 18.02 -3.96 1.67
N GLY A 396 17.54 -5.13 1.23
CA GLY A 396 16.92 -6.14 2.11
C GLY A 396 15.40 -6.07 2.21
N THR A 397 14.73 -5.18 1.47
CA THR A 397 13.27 -5.12 1.38
C THR A 397 12.83 -4.79 -0.05
N GLU A 398 11.68 -5.34 -0.48
CA GLU A 398 10.93 -4.91 -1.66
C GLU A 398 10.04 -3.68 -1.37
N PHE A 399 9.90 -3.29 -0.10
CA PHE A 399 9.05 -2.19 0.34
C PHE A 399 9.63 -1.39 1.50
N SER A 400 9.84 -0.10 1.30
CA SER A 400 10.05 0.89 2.37
C SER A 400 8.79 1.71 2.63
N LEU A 401 8.57 2.07 3.89
CA LEU A 401 7.48 2.97 4.26
C LEU A 401 7.59 4.29 3.50
N GLY A 402 6.45 4.78 3.01
CA GLY A 402 6.30 6.03 2.28
C GLY A 402 6.31 5.87 0.76
N CYS A 403 6.78 4.74 0.22
CA CYS A 403 6.84 4.55 -1.23
C CYS A 403 5.46 4.39 -1.88
N ASP A 404 4.48 3.82 -1.16
CA ASP A 404 3.09 3.70 -1.64
C ASP A 404 2.38 5.06 -1.60
N THR A 405 2.53 5.82 -0.51
CA THR A 405 2.01 7.20 -0.43
C THR A 405 2.58 8.07 -1.54
N SER A 406 3.87 7.92 -1.83
CA SER A 406 4.55 8.65 -2.90
C SER A 406 4.05 8.25 -4.29
N LEU A 407 3.90 6.95 -4.55
CA LEU A 407 3.35 6.43 -5.79
C LEU A 407 1.94 7.01 -6.06
N ASN A 408 1.05 7.02 -5.06
CA ASN A 408 -0.27 7.64 -5.18
C ASN A 408 -0.17 9.14 -5.50
N ALA A 409 0.70 9.89 -4.79
CA ALA A 409 0.91 11.31 -5.07
C ALA A 409 1.42 11.58 -6.50
N ILE A 410 2.30 10.73 -7.04
CA ILE A 410 2.77 10.84 -8.43
C ILE A 410 1.62 10.55 -9.41
N VAL A 411 0.82 9.50 -9.17
CA VAL A 411 -0.32 9.11 -10.01
C VAL A 411 -1.35 10.24 -10.08
N ASP A 412 -1.79 10.78 -8.94
CA ASP A 412 -2.77 11.86 -8.87
C ASP A 412 -2.30 13.11 -9.65
N ASN A 413 -1.05 13.51 -9.48
CA ASN A 413 -0.48 14.65 -10.21
C ASN A 413 -0.36 14.36 -11.72
N CYS A 414 0.04 13.14 -12.10
CA CYS A 414 0.14 12.74 -13.51
C CYS A 414 -1.23 12.72 -14.20
N ASP A 415 -2.30 12.29 -13.53
CA ASP A 415 -3.64 12.30 -14.11
C ASP A 415 -4.18 13.74 -14.28
N ILE A 416 -3.87 14.66 -13.37
CA ILE A 416 -4.13 16.11 -13.56
C ILE A 416 -3.37 16.66 -14.79
N LEU A 417 -2.08 16.32 -14.93
CA LEU A 417 -1.27 16.72 -16.10
C LEU A 417 -1.81 16.10 -17.41
N LYS A 418 -2.28 14.86 -17.36
CA LYS A 418 -2.89 14.13 -18.48
C LYS A 418 -4.22 14.75 -18.91
N GLN A 419 -5.03 15.20 -17.97
CA GLN A 419 -6.24 15.99 -18.25
C GLN A 419 -5.88 17.32 -18.93
N SER A 420 -4.87 18.02 -18.44
CA SER A 420 -4.35 19.27 -19.03
C SER A 420 -3.80 19.08 -20.46
N ALA A 421 -3.07 17.98 -20.71
CA ALA A 421 -2.58 17.61 -22.04
C ALA A 421 -3.74 17.34 -23.02
N SER A 422 -4.74 16.58 -22.55
CA SER A 422 -5.94 16.22 -23.33
C SER A 422 -6.75 17.46 -23.71
N ALA A 423 -6.98 18.37 -22.76
CA ALA A 423 -7.64 19.65 -23.00
C ALA A 423 -6.86 20.55 -23.98
N SER A 424 -5.53 20.59 -23.84
CA SER A 424 -4.65 21.41 -24.68
C SER A 424 -4.51 20.91 -26.13
N ARG A 425 -4.82 19.62 -26.36
CA ARG A 425 -4.64 18.82 -27.58
C ARG A 425 -3.20 18.74 -28.09
N ARG A 426 -2.79 17.55 -28.52
CA ARG A 426 -1.45 17.26 -29.09
C ARG A 426 -0.31 17.81 -28.22
N ARG A 427 -0.32 17.43 -26.94
CA ARG A 427 0.67 17.80 -25.93
C ARG A 427 1.27 16.57 -25.27
N VAL A 428 2.57 16.61 -25.02
CA VAL A 428 3.32 15.64 -24.21
C VAL A 428 3.81 16.32 -22.94
N PHE A 429 3.71 15.66 -21.79
CA PHE A 429 4.43 16.06 -20.59
C PHE A 429 5.64 15.15 -20.37
N VAL A 430 6.78 15.76 -20.07
CA VAL A 430 7.94 15.09 -19.49
C VAL A 430 7.84 15.36 -17.98
N VAL A 431 7.56 14.32 -17.21
CA VAL A 431 7.38 14.42 -15.76
C VAL A 431 8.65 13.92 -15.08
N GLU A 432 9.27 14.78 -14.29
CA GLU A 432 10.41 14.42 -13.44
C GLU A 432 9.90 13.91 -12.10
N VAL A 433 10.33 12.71 -11.74
CA VAL A 433 9.98 12.02 -10.50
C VAL A 433 11.22 11.79 -9.65
N HIS A 434 11.00 11.64 -8.34
CA HIS A 434 12.02 11.31 -7.37
C HIS A 434 12.39 9.81 -7.41
N GLY A 435 13.39 9.38 -6.62
CA GLY A 435 13.93 8.01 -6.63
C GLY A 435 15.46 7.94 -6.52
N GLY A 436 16.16 9.05 -6.81
CA GLY A 436 17.62 9.09 -6.90
C GLY A 436 18.14 8.13 -7.98
N TYR A 437 18.87 7.10 -7.57
CA TYR A 437 19.34 6.02 -8.45
C TYR A 437 18.43 4.78 -8.49
N CYS A 438 17.25 4.84 -7.87
CA CYS A 438 16.24 3.78 -7.93
C CYS A 438 15.07 4.24 -8.82
N GLY A 439 14.88 3.56 -9.95
CA GLY A 439 13.81 3.76 -10.91
C GLY A 439 12.44 3.29 -10.46
N TYR A 440 12.31 2.72 -9.24
CA TYR A 440 11.07 2.14 -8.73
C TYR A 440 9.86 3.07 -8.90
N LEU A 441 9.96 4.32 -8.45
CA LEU A 441 8.86 5.29 -8.57
C LEU A 441 8.54 5.61 -10.04
N ALA A 442 9.55 5.80 -10.90
CA ALA A 442 9.37 6.08 -12.32
C ALA A 442 8.68 4.92 -13.06
N VAL A 443 9.10 3.68 -12.79
CA VAL A 443 8.54 2.47 -13.41
C VAL A 443 7.12 2.23 -12.90
N MET A 444 6.89 2.23 -11.58
CA MET A 444 5.59 1.93 -11.00
C MET A 444 4.55 3.01 -11.33
N ALA A 445 4.91 4.29 -11.21
CA ALA A 445 4.01 5.38 -11.60
C ALA A 445 3.77 5.38 -13.11
N GLY A 446 4.80 5.18 -13.92
CA GLY A 446 4.69 5.10 -15.38
C GLY A 446 3.74 4.00 -15.84
N LEU A 447 3.77 2.83 -15.19
CA LEU A 447 2.81 1.75 -15.42
C LEU A 447 1.38 2.14 -15.02
N ALA A 448 1.19 2.72 -13.83
CA ALA A 448 -0.13 3.10 -13.30
C ALA A 448 -0.82 4.20 -14.14
N VAL A 449 -0.07 5.22 -14.58
CA VAL A 449 -0.60 6.36 -15.35
C VAL A 449 -0.73 6.05 -16.85
N GLY A 450 -0.22 4.90 -17.31
CA GLY A 450 -0.13 4.56 -18.73
C GLY A 450 0.82 5.50 -19.49
N ALA A 451 1.99 5.78 -18.92
CA ALA A 451 3.04 6.57 -19.55
C ALA A 451 3.47 5.92 -20.87
N THR A 452 3.79 6.74 -21.88
CA THR A 452 4.19 6.23 -23.20
C THR A 452 5.65 5.80 -23.23
N ASN A 453 6.47 6.46 -22.42
CA ASN A 453 7.90 6.26 -22.29
C ASN A 453 8.26 6.43 -20.81
N ILE A 454 9.19 5.64 -20.31
CA ILE A 454 9.69 5.67 -18.94
C ILE A 454 11.21 5.65 -19.04
N TYR A 455 11.87 6.61 -18.40
CA TYR A 455 13.33 6.67 -18.30
C TYR A 455 13.70 6.43 -16.84
N SER A 456 14.69 5.56 -16.60
CA SER A 456 15.13 5.23 -15.25
C SER A 456 16.66 5.14 -15.16
N PRO A 457 17.25 5.31 -13.97
CA PRO A 457 18.70 5.27 -13.79
C PRO A 457 19.36 3.96 -14.23
N GLU A 458 18.65 2.83 -14.11
CA GLU A 458 19.16 1.48 -14.40
C GLU A 458 19.38 1.22 -15.90
N TYR A 459 18.53 1.79 -16.76
CA TYR A 459 18.63 1.65 -18.23
C TYR A 459 19.31 2.85 -18.90
N GLY A 460 19.38 3.98 -18.21
CA GLY A 460 19.94 5.23 -18.74
C GLY A 460 19.10 5.82 -19.89
N LEU A 461 19.68 6.81 -20.57
CA LEU A 461 19.07 7.45 -21.75
C LEU A 461 20.13 7.68 -22.83
N SER A 462 19.96 7.03 -23.98
CA SER A 462 20.80 7.26 -25.16
C SER A 462 20.10 8.19 -26.18
N LEU A 463 20.88 8.88 -27.00
CA LEU A 463 20.33 9.67 -28.12
C LEU A 463 19.56 8.80 -29.12
N GLN A 464 19.94 7.53 -29.29
CA GLN A 464 19.23 6.60 -30.17
C GLN A 464 17.84 6.28 -29.61
N THR A 465 17.75 5.89 -28.34
CA THR A 465 16.49 5.61 -27.65
C THR A 465 15.54 6.82 -27.74
N LEU A 466 16.06 8.02 -27.45
CA LEU A 466 15.29 9.26 -27.54
C LEU A 466 14.77 9.54 -28.96
N GLN A 467 15.55 9.19 -30.00
CA GLN A 467 15.14 9.33 -31.40
C GLN A 467 14.08 8.30 -31.81
N GLU A 468 14.17 7.06 -31.33
CA GLU A 468 13.17 6.01 -31.53
C GLU A 468 11.83 6.37 -30.86
N ASP A 469 11.90 6.93 -29.66
CA ASP A 469 10.77 7.41 -28.88
C ASP A 469 10.10 8.63 -29.52
N LEU A 470 10.89 9.58 -30.02
CA LEU A 470 10.38 10.71 -30.82
C LEU A 470 9.66 10.21 -32.09
N ASN A 471 10.24 9.22 -32.79
CA ASN A 471 9.62 8.59 -33.96
C ASN A 471 8.33 7.83 -33.61
N HIS A 472 8.21 7.28 -32.40
CA HIS A 472 6.96 6.70 -31.90
C HIS A 472 5.90 7.78 -31.65
N LEU A 473 6.24 8.86 -30.96
CA LEU A 473 5.32 9.98 -30.69
C LEU A 473 4.82 10.64 -31.99
N VAL A 474 5.72 10.88 -32.96
CA VAL A 474 5.36 11.43 -34.29
C VAL A 474 4.35 10.52 -35.01
N ARG A 475 4.56 9.19 -35.01
CA ARG A 475 3.60 8.24 -35.58
C ARG A 475 2.25 8.28 -34.86
N ARG A 476 2.25 8.34 -33.52
CA ARG A 476 1.03 8.37 -32.69
C ARG A 476 0.19 9.62 -32.94
N PHE A 477 0.79 10.81 -32.92
CA PHE A 477 0.07 12.06 -33.20
C PHE A 477 -0.28 12.24 -34.69
N GLY A 478 0.50 11.65 -35.61
CA GLY A 478 0.17 11.61 -37.04
C GLY A 478 -1.05 10.74 -37.38
N ALA A 479 -1.36 9.74 -36.55
CA ALA A 479 -2.54 8.87 -36.70
C ALA A 479 -3.85 9.53 -36.22
N ASP A 480 -3.78 10.60 -35.43
CA ASP A 480 -4.94 11.36 -34.92
C ASP A 480 -5.55 12.24 -36.01
N LYS A 481 -6.35 11.59 -36.87
CA LYS A 481 -7.01 12.18 -38.06
C LYS A 481 -8.26 13.01 -37.74
N ASN A 482 -8.78 12.98 -36.52
CA ASN A 482 -10.14 13.48 -36.25
C ASN A 482 -10.25 15.00 -36.14
N HIS A 483 -9.15 15.73 -35.96
CA HIS A 483 -9.19 17.18 -35.70
C HIS A 483 -8.25 18.00 -36.60
N THR A 484 -8.85 18.81 -37.47
CA THR A 484 -8.17 19.80 -38.29
C THR A 484 -7.57 20.92 -37.41
N SER A 485 -6.31 21.22 -37.72
CA SER A 485 -5.40 22.13 -37.01
C SER A 485 -5.99 23.44 -36.49
N SER A 486 -6.07 23.57 -35.16
CA SER A 486 -6.16 24.87 -34.48
C SER A 486 -4.78 25.55 -34.39
N GLY A 487 -4.34 26.15 -35.50
CA GLY A 487 -3.34 27.24 -35.56
C GLY A 487 -1.88 26.98 -35.11
N ARG A 488 -1.56 25.87 -34.45
CA ARG A 488 -0.19 25.60 -33.96
C ARG A 488 0.72 25.04 -35.06
N LYS A 489 1.92 25.62 -35.21
CA LYS A 489 3.01 25.09 -36.04
C LYS A 489 3.69 23.93 -35.28
N GLY A 490 3.42 22.69 -35.67
CA GLY A 490 4.07 21.48 -35.12
C GLY A 490 3.11 20.28 -35.05
N LEU A 491 3.68 19.06 -35.00
CA LEU A 491 2.91 17.81 -34.82
C LEU A 491 2.32 17.69 -33.40
N PHE A 492 3.08 18.12 -32.39
CA PHE A 492 2.68 18.23 -30.99
C PHE A 492 3.61 19.22 -30.27
N ASP A 493 3.25 19.67 -29.07
CA ASP A 493 4.16 20.39 -28.16
C ASP A 493 4.55 19.57 -26.92
N SER A 494 5.67 19.92 -26.29
CA SER A 494 6.12 19.31 -25.03
C SER A 494 6.12 20.34 -23.89
N ARG A 495 5.95 19.87 -22.66
CA ARG A 495 6.12 20.63 -21.43
C ARG A 495 6.82 19.77 -20.38
N THR A 496 7.66 20.38 -19.57
CA THR A 496 8.24 19.74 -18.39
C THR A 496 7.35 19.98 -17.17
N SER A 497 7.33 19.03 -16.24
CA SER A 497 6.73 19.19 -14.91
C SER A 497 7.61 18.45 -13.91
N ILE A 498 8.15 19.17 -12.93
CA ILE A 498 8.92 18.60 -11.83
C ILE A 498 7.98 18.54 -10.64
N LEU A 499 7.61 17.35 -10.20
CA LEU A 499 6.66 17.19 -9.08
C LEU A 499 7.31 17.59 -7.74
N GLY A 500 8.63 17.41 -7.63
CA GLY A 500 9.41 17.79 -6.47
C GLY A 500 8.87 17.18 -5.17
N HIS A 501 8.85 17.98 -4.11
CA HIS A 501 8.47 17.55 -2.76
C HIS A 501 6.99 17.16 -2.61
N ILE A 502 6.11 17.47 -3.56
CA ILE A 502 4.69 17.00 -3.53
C ILE A 502 4.64 15.47 -3.57
N GLN A 503 5.65 14.81 -4.13
CA GLN A 503 5.80 13.36 -4.16
C GLN A 503 6.04 12.74 -2.78
N GLN A 504 6.36 13.52 -1.75
CA GLN A 504 6.34 13.01 -0.38
C GLN A 504 4.90 12.79 0.10
N GLY A 505 3.88 13.37 -0.55
CA GLY A 505 2.48 13.24 -0.15
C GLY A 505 2.12 14.01 1.13
N GLY A 506 0.85 13.93 1.51
CA GLY A 506 0.31 14.56 2.72
C GLY A 506 0.20 13.58 3.88
N ALA A 507 -1.00 13.05 4.12
CA ALA A 507 -1.20 11.94 5.06
C ALA A 507 -0.69 10.62 4.44
N PRO A 508 -0.13 9.69 5.22
CA PRO A 508 0.25 8.36 4.74
C PRO A 508 -0.95 7.60 4.17
N SER A 509 -0.72 6.81 3.12
CA SER A 509 -1.70 5.86 2.59
C SER A 509 -2.05 4.80 3.64
N PRO A 510 -3.22 4.16 3.55
CA PRO A 510 -3.57 3.06 4.45
C PRO A 510 -2.57 1.90 4.38
N MET A 511 -2.00 1.63 3.21
CA MET A 511 -0.98 0.60 3.03
C MET A 511 0.27 0.92 3.85
N ASP A 512 0.76 2.16 3.78
CA ASP A 512 1.88 2.63 4.61
C ASP A 512 1.51 2.61 6.11
N ARG A 513 0.31 3.03 6.51
CA ARG A 513 -0.14 2.99 7.92
C ARG A 513 -0.15 1.57 8.50
N ILE A 514 -0.68 0.60 7.73
CA ILE A 514 -0.79 -0.80 8.15
C ILE A 514 0.58 -1.47 8.16
N ARG A 515 1.39 -1.31 7.11
CA ARG A 515 2.75 -1.88 7.05
C ARG A 515 3.65 -1.29 8.12
N ALA A 516 3.57 0.01 8.38
CA ALA A 516 4.28 0.67 9.47
C ALA A 516 3.93 0.07 10.84
N THR A 517 2.65 -0.23 11.07
CA THR A 517 2.19 -0.88 12.31
C THR A 517 2.72 -2.30 12.43
N LYS A 518 2.62 -3.12 11.36
CA LYS A 518 3.14 -4.50 11.34
C LYS A 518 4.66 -4.54 11.57
N PHE A 519 5.42 -3.71 10.85
CA PHE A 519 6.87 -3.63 11.02
C PHE A 519 7.27 -3.23 12.43
N ALA A 520 6.57 -2.28 13.04
CA ALA A 520 6.87 -1.85 14.41
C ALA A 520 6.62 -2.94 15.46
N VAL A 521 5.54 -3.73 15.32
CA VAL A 521 5.26 -4.88 16.21
C VAL A 521 6.39 -5.90 16.13
N GLU A 522 6.70 -6.38 14.91
CA GLU A 522 7.77 -7.36 14.68
C GLU A 522 9.14 -6.85 15.12
N CYS A 523 9.43 -5.56 14.93
CA CYS A 523 10.67 -4.95 15.43
C CYS A 523 10.75 -4.97 16.96
N VAL A 524 9.68 -4.67 17.68
CA VAL A 524 9.70 -4.75 19.16
C VAL A 524 9.93 -6.20 19.61
N SER A 525 9.21 -7.16 19.04
CA SER A 525 9.40 -8.59 19.36
C SER A 525 10.78 -9.13 18.98
N PHE A 526 11.39 -8.63 17.90
CA PHE A 526 12.78 -8.90 17.56
C PHE A 526 13.76 -8.35 18.62
N LEU A 527 13.57 -7.09 19.05
CA LEU A 527 14.43 -6.47 20.07
C LEU A 527 14.33 -7.23 21.40
N GLU A 528 13.13 -7.66 21.80
CA GLU A 528 12.88 -8.51 22.97
C GLU A 528 13.58 -9.88 22.84
N LYS A 529 13.38 -10.59 21.74
CA LYS A 529 13.97 -11.92 21.48
C LYS A 529 15.50 -11.91 21.55
N HIS A 530 16.14 -10.83 21.09
CA HIS A 530 17.60 -10.71 21.09
C HIS A 530 18.17 -10.00 22.35
N ALA A 531 17.32 -9.52 23.26
CA ALA A 531 17.73 -8.93 24.54
C ALA A 531 18.22 -10.00 25.53
N LYS A 532 19.53 -10.28 25.51
CA LYS A 532 20.19 -11.18 26.48
C LYS A 532 20.70 -10.39 27.69
N SER A 533 20.21 -10.71 28.88
CA SER A 533 20.69 -10.13 30.15
C SER A 533 22.05 -10.71 30.53
N SER A 534 23.02 -9.84 30.87
CA SER A 534 24.41 -10.19 31.16
C SER A 534 24.95 -9.62 32.50
N GLY A 535 24.17 -8.77 33.17
CA GLY A 535 24.52 -8.18 34.46
C GLY A 535 24.18 -9.08 35.65
N SER A 536 24.39 -8.56 36.85
CA SER A 536 23.93 -9.19 38.10
C SER A 536 22.40 -9.15 38.22
N SER A 537 21.83 -9.94 39.14
CA SER A 537 20.39 -9.95 39.46
C SER A 537 19.82 -8.55 39.72
N ASP A 538 20.62 -7.71 40.36
CA ASP A 538 20.20 -6.40 40.87
C ASP A 538 20.41 -5.27 39.83
N ASN A 539 21.15 -5.54 38.76
CA ASN A 539 21.34 -4.62 37.63
C ASN A 539 21.59 -5.39 36.31
N PRO A 540 20.54 -5.98 35.71
CA PRO A 540 20.66 -6.78 34.50
C PRO A 540 20.93 -5.91 33.28
N ARG A 541 22.21 -5.73 32.93
CA ARG A 541 22.62 -5.08 31.68
C ARG A 541 22.31 -5.98 30.47
N ILE A 542 21.47 -5.52 29.56
CA ILE A 542 21.30 -6.16 28.24
C ILE A 542 22.61 -6.05 27.46
N TYR A 543 23.09 -7.17 26.93
CA TYR A 543 24.31 -7.26 26.13
C TYR A 543 24.23 -8.40 25.11
N THR A 544 24.46 -8.08 23.84
CA THR A 544 24.58 -9.05 22.76
C THR A 544 25.63 -8.63 21.74
N LYS A 545 26.51 -9.56 21.40
CA LYS A 545 27.44 -9.49 20.27
C LYS A 545 27.03 -10.38 19.09
N ASP A 546 25.82 -10.92 19.16
CA ASP A 546 25.25 -11.74 18.09
C ASP A 546 25.11 -10.90 16.82
N LYS A 547 25.57 -11.43 15.67
CA LYS A 547 25.41 -10.72 14.40
C LYS A 547 23.94 -10.61 14.01
N GLU A 548 23.14 -11.62 14.37
CA GLU A 548 21.69 -11.63 14.10
C GLU A 548 20.92 -10.62 14.97
N SER A 549 21.52 -10.06 16.03
CA SER A 549 20.89 -8.99 16.82
C SER A 549 21.09 -7.58 16.24
N ALA A 550 21.51 -7.46 14.98
CA ALA A 550 21.51 -6.22 14.20
C ALA A 550 20.88 -6.51 12.82
N ALA A 551 19.63 -6.11 12.62
CA ALA A 551 18.84 -6.50 11.45
C ALA A 551 18.11 -5.33 10.78
N VAL A 552 17.63 -5.57 9.56
CA VAL A 552 16.72 -4.69 8.84
C VAL A 552 15.44 -5.47 8.64
N ILE A 553 14.29 -4.93 9.05
CA ILE A 553 13.02 -5.56 8.70
C ILE A 553 12.70 -5.24 7.24
N GLY A 554 12.19 -6.23 6.51
CA GLY A 554 11.85 -6.09 5.11
C GLY A 554 10.73 -7.02 4.71
N ILE A 555 10.25 -6.84 3.49
CA ILE A 555 9.33 -7.77 2.83
C ILE A 555 10.04 -8.36 1.61
N ASN A 556 9.92 -9.67 1.39
CA ASN A 556 10.20 -10.33 0.12
C ASN A 556 8.95 -11.14 -0.28
N GLY A 557 8.19 -10.63 -1.25
CA GLY A 557 6.86 -11.11 -1.58
C GLY A 557 5.82 -10.75 -0.52
N ALA A 558 5.42 -11.71 0.33
CA ALA A 558 4.62 -11.46 1.53
C ALA A 558 5.20 -12.15 2.79
N LYS A 559 6.52 -12.41 2.78
CA LYS A 559 7.31 -12.80 3.95
C LYS A 559 8.05 -11.59 4.48
#